data_AF-A0A9E5S4I0-F1
#
_entry.id   AF-A0A9E5S4I0-F1
#
_cell.length_a   1.000
_cell.length_b   1.000
_cell.length_c   1.000
_cell.angle_alpha   90.00
_cell.angle_beta   90.00
_cell.angle_gamma   90.00
#
_symmetry.space_group_name_H-M   'P 1'
#
loop_
_entity.id
_entity.type
_entity.pdbx_description
1 polymer ?
#
loop_
_entity_poly.entity_id
_entity_poly.type
_entity_poly.pdbx_seq_one_letter_code
_entity_poly.pdbx_strand_id
1 'polypeptide(L)'
;MENKTATKYEFWDMFRFTKDGKPKSSVLVNSFSLSLAVLIVTGLAYWFLIDVIEGIVVDRGCPIWLANTLESLVPALIATGLFLSLTFLFKNKAYVFYAYLWNLFYAILFIGAVLLFVDEADRGFLLRLSLMIIPAPLLLGLVGSFLLGIFLPNRKRRIT
;
A
#
# COMPACT_ATOMS: atom_id res chain seq x y z
N MET A 1 -22.45 -42.43 15.11
CA MET A 1 -22.85 -41.02 15.33
C MET A 1 -21.66 -40.15 15.00
N GLU A 2 -21.76 -39.42 13.89
CA GLU A 2 -20.72 -38.58 13.32
C GLU A 2 -20.58 -37.31 14.17
N ASN A 3 -19.52 -37.21 14.97
CA ASN A 3 -19.25 -36.02 15.76
C ASN A 3 -18.41 -35.06 14.90
N LYS A 4 -19.11 -34.18 14.15
CA LYS A 4 -18.50 -33.03 13.46
C LYS A 4 -18.00 -32.06 14.52
N THR A 5 -16.79 -32.30 15.02
CA THR A 5 -16.07 -31.33 15.85
C THR A 5 -15.79 -30.10 14.99
N ALA A 6 -16.54 -29.03 15.24
CA ALA A 6 -16.26 -27.70 14.72
C ALA A 6 -14.80 -27.35 15.06
N THR A 7 -13.92 -27.40 14.06
CA THR A 7 -12.52 -27.01 14.20
C THR A 7 -12.48 -25.52 14.45
N LYS A 8 -12.31 -25.13 15.73
CA LYS A 8 -11.86 -23.78 16.09
C LYS A 8 -10.50 -23.57 15.45
N TYR A 9 -10.47 -22.88 14.30
CA TYR A 9 -9.23 -22.34 13.77
C TYR A 9 -8.77 -21.24 14.73
N GLU A 10 -7.85 -21.57 15.64
CA GLU A 10 -7.17 -20.55 16.43
C GLU A 10 -6.39 -19.63 15.48
N PHE A 11 -6.48 -18.32 15.70
CA PHE A 11 -5.73 -17.29 14.98
C PHE A 11 -4.24 -17.67 14.79
N TRP A 12 -3.66 -18.29 15.82
CA TRP A 12 -2.26 -18.74 15.84
C TRP A 12 -1.96 -19.93 14.92
N ASP A 13 -2.95 -20.72 14.52
CA ASP A 13 -2.76 -21.87 13.61
C ASP A 13 -2.49 -21.43 12.15
N MET A 14 -2.84 -20.19 11.78
CA MET A 14 -2.54 -19.62 10.46
C MET A 14 -1.05 -19.30 10.27
N PHE A 15 -0.33 -19.07 11.37
CA PHE A 15 1.11 -18.79 11.39
C PHE A 15 1.97 -20.04 11.51
N ARG A 16 1.37 -21.22 11.78
CA ARG A 16 2.12 -22.47 11.83
C ARG A 16 2.66 -22.84 10.45
N PHE A 17 3.87 -23.40 10.43
CA PHE A 17 4.48 -23.95 9.22
C PHE A 17 3.77 -25.24 8.80
N THR A 18 3.55 -25.43 7.49
CA THR A 18 3.17 -26.73 6.93
C THR A 18 4.35 -27.70 7.07
N LYS A 19 4.09 -29.00 6.90
CA LYS A 19 5.12 -30.05 6.89
C LYS A 19 6.25 -29.80 5.87
N ASP A 20 6.04 -28.91 4.89
CA ASP A 20 7.02 -28.50 3.88
C ASP A 20 7.83 -27.24 4.26
N GLY A 21 7.75 -26.78 5.52
CA GLY A 21 8.51 -25.62 6.02
C GLY A 21 8.00 -24.24 5.54
N LYS A 22 6.84 -24.18 4.87
CA LYS A 22 6.21 -22.92 4.44
C LYS A 22 5.13 -22.52 5.44
N PRO A 23 4.92 -21.24 5.77
CA PRO A 23 3.78 -20.84 6.58
C PRO A 23 2.46 -21.21 5.89
N LYS A 24 1.49 -21.77 6.64
CA LYS A 24 0.16 -22.20 6.16
C LYS A 24 -0.62 -21.03 5.53
N SER A 25 -0.31 -19.80 5.94
CA SER A 25 -0.71 -18.55 5.28
C SER A 25 0.50 -17.77 4.73
N SER A 26 1.16 -18.30 3.69
CA SER A 26 2.25 -17.57 3.00
C SER A 26 1.79 -16.23 2.41
N VAL A 27 0.49 -16.05 2.21
CA VAL A 27 -0.10 -14.84 1.65
C VAL A 27 -0.12 -13.70 2.65
N LEU A 28 -0.46 -13.97 3.91
CA LEU A 28 -0.63 -12.93 4.92
C LEU A 28 0.73 -12.36 5.35
N VAL A 29 1.72 -13.21 5.59
CA VAL A 29 3.07 -12.75 5.94
C VAL A 29 3.73 -12.02 4.78
N ASN A 30 3.62 -12.53 3.55
CA ASN A 30 4.23 -11.91 2.38
C ASN A 30 3.56 -10.56 2.04
N SER A 31 2.23 -10.48 2.12
CA SER A 31 1.51 -9.21 1.89
C SER A 31 1.79 -8.17 2.98
N PHE A 32 1.91 -8.60 4.24
CA PHE A 32 2.29 -7.71 5.35
C PHE A 32 3.71 -7.16 5.16
N SER A 33 4.70 -8.01 4.88
CA SER A 33 6.06 -7.57 4.60
C SER A 33 6.14 -6.63 3.40
N LEU A 34 5.38 -6.94 2.34
CA LEU A 34 5.31 -6.08 1.16
C LEU A 34 4.66 -4.73 1.47
N SER A 35 3.69 -4.68 2.38
CA SER A 35 3.05 -3.43 2.79
C SER A 35 4.03 -2.44 3.43
N LEU A 36 4.96 -2.95 4.24
CA LEU A 36 6.04 -2.14 4.84
C LEU A 36 7.01 -1.64 3.78
N ALA A 37 7.37 -2.50 2.81
CA ALA A 37 8.20 -2.10 1.69
C ALA A 37 7.54 -0.99 0.86
N VAL A 38 6.23 -1.08 0.60
CA VAL A 38 5.45 -0.02 -0.07
C VAL A 38 5.57 1.27 0.72
N LEU A 39 5.32 1.24 2.02
CA LEU A 39 5.37 2.43 2.88
C LEU A 39 6.76 3.09 2.85
N ILE A 40 7.83 2.31 3.01
CA ILE A 40 9.21 2.81 3.00
C ILE A 40 9.56 3.45 1.65
N VAL A 41 9.29 2.75 0.55
CA VAL A 41 9.63 3.25 -0.79
C VAL A 41 8.80 4.47 -1.15
N THR A 42 7.50 4.50 -0.81
CA THR A 42 6.67 5.68 -1.00
C THR A 42 7.18 6.84 -0.16
N GLY A 43 7.53 6.61 1.12
CA GLY A 43 8.12 7.64 1.98
C GLY A 43 9.44 8.19 1.45
N LEU A 44 10.35 7.32 0.98
CA LEU A 44 11.61 7.71 0.35
C LEU A 44 11.38 8.48 -0.96
N ALA A 45 10.39 8.07 -1.76
CA ALA A 45 10.04 8.77 -2.98
C ALA A 45 9.56 10.19 -2.68
N TYR A 46 8.67 10.38 -1.69
CA TYR A 46 8.25 11.70 -1.26
C TYR A 46 9.42 12.53 -0.73
N TRP A 47 10.26 11.94 0.14
CA TRP A 47 11.39 12.66 0.72
C TRP A 47 12.40 13.14 -0.33
N PHE A 48 12.66 12.34 -1.37
CA PHE A 48 13.60 12.71 -2.42
C PHE A 48 12.98 13.59 -3.51
N LEU A 49 11.72 13.33 -3.92
CA LEU A 49 11.12 14.02 -5.06
C LEU A 49 10.46 15.35 -4.71
N ILE A 50 10.03 15.59 -3.46
CA ILE A 50 9.47 16.89 -3.08
C ILE A 50 10.50 17.99 -3.36
N ASP A 51 11.71 17.87 -2.83
CA ASP A 51 12.78 18.87 -3.00
C ASP A 51 13.14 19.08 -4.49
N VAL A 52 13.16 17.99 -5.28
CA VAL A 52 13.46 18.06 -6.71
C VAL A 52 12.33 18.76 -7.48
N ILE A 53 11.07 18.48 -7.15
CA ILE A 53 9.91 19.09 -7.81
C ILE A 53 9.80 20.57 -7.41
N GLU A 54 9.99 20.88 -6.13
CA GLU A 54 9.95 22.25 -5.62
C GLU A 54 11.00 23.11 -6.34
N GLY A 55 12.24 22.63 -6.45
CA GLY A 55 13.31 23.32 -7.18
C GLY A 55 13.07 23.48 -8.69
N ILE A 56 12.20 22.67 -9.31
CA ILE A 56 11.86 22.81 -10.73
C ILE A 56 10.63 23.70 -10.95
N VAL A 57 9.67 23.65 -10.03
CA VAL A 57 8.35 24.26 -10.19
C VAL A 57 8.28 25.66 -9.58
N VAL A 58 8.88 25.88 -8.42
CA VAL A 58 8.91 27.20 -7.76
C VAL A 58 9.80 28.16 -8.55
N ASP A 59 10.96 27.70 -9.03
CA ASP A 59 11.89 28.49 -9.85
C ASP A 59 11.30 28.94 -11.20
N ARG A 60 10.21 28.30 -11.65
CA ARG A 60 9.51 28.64 -12.90
C ARG A 60 8.24 29.47 -12.71
N GLY A 61 7.96 29.93 -11.49
CA GLY A 61 6.80 30.78 -11.20
C GLY A 61 5.46 30.09 -11.42
N CYS A 62 5.41 28.77 -11.24
CA CYS A 62 4.16 28.01 -11.40
C CYS A 62 3.17 28.35 -10.27
N PRO A 63 1.85 28.28 -10.52
CA PRO A 63 0.86 28.54 -9.50
C PRO A 63 0.89 27.45 -8.42
N ILE A 64 0.74 27.85 -7.14
CA ILE A 64 0.84 26.99 -5.95
C ILE A 64 0.00 25.71 -6.06
N TRP A 65 -1.21 25.79 -6.63
CA TRP A 65 -2.09 24.62 -6.75
C TRP A 65 -1.50 23.54 -7.66
N LEU A 66 -0.77 23.93 -8.71
CA LEU A 66 -0.16 23.01 -9.65
C LEU A 66 1.11 22.38 -9.05
N ALA A 67 1.91 23.17 -8.32
CA ALA A 67 3.06 22.67 -7.57
C ALA A 67 2.65 21.59 -6.56
N ASN A 68 1.68 21.91 -5.71
CA ASN A 68 1.11 20.99 -4.73
C ASN A 68 0.55 19.71 -5.36
N THR A 69 -0.07 19.83 -6.53
CA THR A 69 -0.60 18.66 -7.26
C THR A 69 0.54 17.79 -7.77
N LEU A 70 1.58 18.37 -8.37
CA LEU A 70 2.72 17.63 -8.90
C LEU A 70 3.55 16.97 -7.79
N GLU A 71 3.79 17.68 -6.69
CA GLU A 71 4.48 17.16 -5.50
C GLU A 71 3.72 15.99 -4.87
N SER A 72 2.39 15.98 -4.94
CA SER A 72 1.59 14.84 -4.48
C SER A 72 1.56 13.70 -5.51
N LEU A 73 1.34 14.01 -6.79
CA LEU A 73 1.06 13.00 -7.82
C LEU A 73 2.31 12.28 -8.32
N VAL A 74 3.41 13.00 -8.51
CA VAL A 74 4.62 12.45 -9.16
C VAL A 74 5.30 11.39 -8.29
N PRO A 75 5.55 11.61 -6.98
CA PRO A 75 6.12 10.58 -6.12
C PRO A 75 5.19 9.38 -5.99
N ALA A 76 3.88 9.64 -5.89
CA ALA A 76 2.87 8.60 -5.86
C ALA A 76 2.90 7.73 -7.12
N LEU A 77 2.93 8.32 -8.31
CA LEU A 77 2.97 7.59 -9.58
C LEU A 77 4.24 6.76 -9.73
N ILE A 78 5.40 7.31 -9.36
CA ILE A 78 6.68 6.61 -9.48
C ILE A 78 6.74 5.42 -8.51
N ALA A 79 6.40 5.64 -7.24
CA ALA A 79 6.37 4.58 -6.24
C ALA A 79 5.36 3.48 -6.64
N THR A 80 4.15 3.88 -7.05
CA THR A 80 3.11 2.93 -7.48
C THR A 80 3.53 2.16 -8.73
N GLY A 81 4.16 2.82 -9.71
CA GLY A 81 4.67 2.22 -10.94
C GLY A 81 5.78 1.19 -10.67
N LEU A 82 6.67 1.47 -9.71
CA LEU A 82 7.69 0.54 -9.24
C LEU A 82 7.06 -0.73 -8.64
N PHE A 83 6.05 -0.60 -7.79
CA PHE A 83 5.34 -1.74 -7.20
C PHE A 83 4.46 -2.51 -8.18
N LEU A 84 3.81 -1.81 -9.11
CA LEU A 84 3.08 -2.44 -10.21
C LEU A 84 4.05 -3.25 -11.09
N SER A 85 5.24 -2.72 -11.35
CA SER A 85 6.30 -3.44 -12.08
C SER A 85 6.77 -4.70 -11.32
N LEU A 86 6.91 -4.61 -9.98
CA LEU A 86 7.20 -5.77 -9.12
C LEU A 86 6.10 -6.84 -9.17
N THR A 87 4.85 -6.47 -9.48
CA THR A 87 3.74 -7.43 -9.65
C THR A 87 3.99 -8.40 -10.81
N PHE A 88 4.76 -8.01 -11.83
CA PHE A 88 5.16 -8.90 -12.92
C PHE A 88 6.19 -9.95 -12.49
N LEU A 89 6.97 -9.67 -11.44
CA LEU A 89 7.96 -10.61 -10.90
C LEU A 89 7.30 -11.66 -9.99
N PHE A 90 6.20 -11.31 -9.31
CA PHE A 90 5.51 -12.22 -8.41
C PHE A 90 4.56 -13.17 -9.14
N LYS A 91 4.68 -14.47 -8.81
CA LYS A 91 3.84 -15.54 -9.37
C LYS A 91 2.37 -15.45 -8.96
N ASN A 92 2.08 -14.80 -7.82
CA ASN A 92 0.72 -14.57 -7.32
C ASN A 92 0.50 -13.06 -7.15
N LYS A 93 -0.30 -12.47 -8.04
CA LYS A 93 -0.52 -11.02 -8.12
C LYS A 93 -1.36 -10.48 -6.96
N ALA A 94 -2.03 -11.37 -6.23
CA ALA A 94 -2.84 -11.00 -5.06
C ALA A 94 -2.02 -10.39 -3.92
N TYR A 95 -0.71 -10.65 -3.84
CA TYR A 95 0.14 -10.10 -2.78
C TYR A 95 0.19 -8.57 -2.80
N VAL A 96 0.24 -7.97 -3.99
CA VAL A 96 0.33 -6.51 -4.15
C VAL A 96 -0.99 -5.85 -3.78
N PHE A 97 -2.11 -6.45 -4.17
CA PHE A 97 -3.44 -6.00 -3.76
C PHE A 97 -3.61 -6.02 -2.23
N TYR A 98 -3.27 -7.14 -1.57
CA TYR A 98 -3.34 -7.24 -0.11
C TYR A 98 -2.38 -6.28 0.60
N ALA A 99 -1.21 -5.99 0.01
CA ALA A 99 -0.27 -5.01 0.56
C ALA A 99 -0.82 -3.58 0.55
N TYR A 100 -1.54 -3.19 -0.52
CA TYR A 100 -2.26 -1.92 -0.55
C TYR A 100 -3.45 -1.90 0.41
N LEU A 101 -4.11 -3.04 0.63
CA LEU A 101 -5.16 -3.17 1.66
C LEU A 101 -4.62 -2.92 3.08
N TRP A 102 -3.42 -3.43 3.39
CA TRP A 102 -2.73 -3.13 4.63
C TRP A 102 -2.38 -1.64 4.76
N ASN A 103 -1.90 -1.02 3.67
CA ASN A 103 -1.65 0.42 3.66
C ASN A 103 -2.92 1.25 3.86
N LEU A 104 -4.06 0.80 3.31
CA LEU A 104 -5.36 1.45 3.54
C LEU A 104 -5.74 1.37 5.03
N PHE A 105 -5.53 0.22 5.65
CA PHE A 105 -5.74 0.04 7.08
C PHE A 105 -4.85 0.98 7.91
N TYR A 106 -3.57 1.10 7.59
CA TYR A 106 -2.66 2.05 8.25
C TYR A 106 -3.11 3.51 8.07
N ALA A 107 -3.56 3.89 6.88
CA ALA A 107 -4.07 5.23 6.62
C ALA A 107 -5.32 5.55 7.47
N ILE A 108 -6.26 4.60 7.58
CA ILE A 108 -7.44 4.77 8.43
C ILE A 108 -7.04 4.91 9.89
N LEU A 109 -6.12 4.06 10.37
CA LEU A 109 -5.60 4.17 11.74
C LEU A 109 -4.91 5.51 12.00
N PHE A 110 -4.13 6.02 11.05
CA PHE A 110 -3.46 7.30 11.16
C PHE A 110 -4.45 8.46 11.21
N ILE A 111 -5.42 8.50 10.30
CA ILE A 111 -6.47 9.54 10.30
C ILE A 111 -7.30 9.46 11.57
N GLY A 112 -7.66 8.25 12.02
CA GLY A 112 -8.35 8.04 13.28
C GLY A 112 -7.53 8.53 14.47
N ALA A 113 -6.22 8.29 14.47
CA ALA A 113 -5.34 8.78 15.53
C ALA A 113 -5.26 10.32 15.53
N VAL A 114 -5.17 10.97 14.36
CA VAL A 114 -5.19 12.43 14.25
C VAL A 114 -6.51 13.01 14.78
N LEU A 115 -7.64 12.36 14.52
CA LEU A 115 -8.94 12.80 15.02
C LEU A 115 -9.10 12.66 16.54
N LEU A 116 -8.47 11.66 17.14
CA LEU A 116 -8.64 11.30 18.55
C LEU A 116 -7.58 11.90 19.49
N PHE A 117 -6.35 12.11 19.00
CA PHE A 117 -5.21 12.44 19.86
C PHE A 117 -4.55 13.79 19.57
N VAL A 118 -4.94 14.50 18.50
CA VAL A 118 -4.34 15.79 18.14
C VAL A 118 -5.25 16.94 18.57
N ASP A 119 -4.63 17.97 19.16
CA ASP A 119 -5.30 19.20 19.56
C ASP A 119 -5.96 19.93 18.38
N GLU A 120 -7.04 20.66 18.67
CA GLU A 120 -7.87 21.29 17.64
C GLU A 120 -7.09 22.27 16.75
N ALA A 121 -6.06 22.92 17.30
CA ALA A 121 -5.22 23.88 16.60
C ALA A 121 -4.43 23.24 15.43
N ASP A 122 -3.86 22.06 15.65
CA ASP A 122 -2.99 21.39 14.67
C ASP A 122 -3.74 20.34 13.83
N ARG A 123 -4.89 19.87 14.33
CA ARG A 123 -5.72 18.86 13.68
C ARG A 123 -6.14 19.28 12.27
N GLY A 124 -6.53 20.55 12.08
CA GLY A 124 -6.93 21.06 10.76
C GLY A 124 -5.82 20.99 9.72
N PHE A 125 -4.60 21.35 10.13
CA PHE A 125 -3.42 21.31 9.26
C PHE A 125 -3.00 19.88 8.93
N LEU A 126 -2.90 19.00 9.93
CA LEU A 126 -2.52 17.60 9.73
C LEU A 126 -3.55 16.81 8.92
N LEU A 127 -4.84 17.05 9.12
CA LEU A 127 -5.90 16.45 8.28
C LEU A 127 -5.77 16.91 6.83
N ARG A 128 -5.51 18.20 6.60
CA ARG A 128 -5.34 18.71 5.23
C ARG A 128 -4.10 18.11 4.55
N LEU A 129 -2.96 18.05 5.25
CA LEU A 129 -1.73 17.43 4.75
C LEU A 129 -1.93 15.95 4.45
N SER A 130 -2.50 15.21 5.39
CA SER A 130 -2.76 13.77 5.25
C SER A 130 -3.71 13.48 4.11
N LEU A 131 -4.78 14.27 3.94
CA LEU A 131 -5.68 14.18 2.79
C LEU A 131 -5.04 14.58 1.46
N MET A 132 -3.91 15.29 1.46
CA MET A 132 -3.21 15.64 0.22
C MET A 132 -2.19 14.59 -0.20
N ILE A 133 -1.54 13.93 0.76
CA ILE A 133 -0.42 13.01 0.52
C ILE A 133 -0.88 11.55 0.47
N ILE A 134 -1.78 11.15 1.36
CA ILE A 134 -2.13 9.74 1.57
C ILE A 134 -3.05 9.16 0.48
N PRO A 135 -4.13 9.84 0.01
CA PRO A 135 -5.10 9.19 -0.86
C PRO A 135 -4.57 8.96 -2.27
N ALA A 136 -3.69 9.81 -2.80
CA ALA A 136 -3.14 9.66 -4.15
C ALA A 136 -2.41 8.32 -4.37
N PRO A 137 -1.37 7.95 -3.58
CA PRO A 137 -0.68 6.67 -3.74
C PRO A 137 -1.58 5.47 -3.40
N LEU A 138 -2.52 5.62 -2.46
CA LEU A 138 -3.45 4.54 -2.10
C LEU A 138 -4.46 4.23 -3.20
N LEU A 139 -5.09 5.25 -3.77
CA LEU A 139 -6.07 5.09 -4.84
C LEU A 139 -5.38 4.59 -6.11
N LEU A 140 -4.23 5.16 -6.48
CA LEU A 140 -3.45 4.70 -7.63
C LEU A 140 -3.00 3.25 -7.46
N GLY A 141 -2.53 2.87 -6.27
CA GLY A 141 -2.12 1.52 -5.95
C GLY A 141 -3.25 0.50 -5.94
N LEU A 142 -4.38 0.82 -5.32
CA LEU A 142 -5.56 -0.05 -5.27
C LEU A 142 -6.19 -0.22 -6.65
N VAL A 143 -6.42 0.87 -7.38
CA VAL A 143 -7.01 0.84 -8.72
C VAL A 143 -6.07 0.15 -9.70
N GLY A 144 -4.77 0.49 -9.68
CA GLY A 144 -3.77 -0.15 -10.53
C GLY A 144 -3.65 -1.65 -10.29
N SER A 145 -3.61 -2.07 -9.03
CA SER A 145 -3.54 -3.49 -8.66
C SER A 145 -4.82 -4.25 -9.01
N PHE A 146 -5.99 -3.60 -8.86
CA PHE A 146 -7.28 -4.18 -9.24
C PHE A 146 -7.39 -4.35 -10.76
N LEU A 147 -7.01 -3.33 -11.54
CA LEU A 147 -6.99 -3.39 -13.00
C LEU A 147 -6.03 -4.47 -13.51
N LEU A 148 -4.82 -4.59 -12.94
CA LEU A 148 -3.91 -5.70 -13.26
C LEU A 148 -4.45 -7.07 -12.79
N GLY A 149 -5.24 -7.12 -11.71
CA GLY A 149 -5.92 -8.34 -11.28
C GLY A 149 -6.94 -8.83 -12.31
N ILE A 150 -7.69 -7.89 -12.92
CA ILE A 150 -8.69 -8.18 -13.97
C ILE A 150 -8.02 -8.50 -15.31
N PHE A 151 -7.06 -7.68 -15.76
CA PHE A 151 -6.50 -7.79 -17.11
C PHE A 151 -5.54 -8.97 -17.29
N LEU A 152 -5.03 -9.52 -16.21
CA LEU A 152 -3.81 -10.31 -16.25
C LEU A 152 -4.08 -11.65 -15.54
N PRO A 153 -4.69 -12.63 -16.25
CA PRO A 153 -5.07 -13.91 -15.66
C PRO A 153 -3.90 -14.55 -14.92
N ASN A 154 -4.18 -15.12 -13.75
CA ASN A 154 -3.18 -15.77 -12.91
C ASN A 154 -2.43 -16.82 -13.74
N ARG A 155 -1.09 -16.78 -13.74
CA ARG A 155 -0.26 -17.82 -14.37
C ARG A 155 -0.54 -19.14 -13.63
N LYS A 156 -1.50 -19.92 -14.14
CA LYS A 156 -1.80 -21.26 -13.61
C LYS A 156 -0.51 -22.06 -13.59
N ARG A 157 -0.28 -22.80 -12.50
CA ARG A 157 0.84 -23.74 -12.40
C ARG A 157 0.76 -24.68 -13.61
N ARG A 158 1.66 -24.54 -14.58
CA ARG A 158 2.08 -25.71 -15.35
C ARG A 158 2.88 -26.55 -14.38
N ILE A 159 2.19 -27.49 -13.76
CA ILE A 159 2.81 -28.64 -13.10
C ILE A 159 3.17 -29.54 -14.29
N THR A 160 4.45 -29.61 -14.59
CA THR A 160 5.06 -30.63 -15.46
C THR A 160 6.04 -31.39 -14.59
#